data_AF-A0AAV1T2S2-F1
#
_entry.id   AF-A0AAV1T2S2-F1
#
_cell.length_a   1.000
_cell.length_b   1.000
_cell.length_c   1.000
_cell.angle_alpha   90.00
_cell.angle_beta   90.00
_cell.angle_gamma   90.00
#
_symmetry.space_group_name_H-M   'P 1'
#
loop_
_entity.id
_entity.type
_entity.pdbx_description
1 polymer ?
#
loop_
_entity_poly.entity_id
_entity_poly.type
_entity_poly.pdbx_seq_one_letter_code
_entity_poly.pdbx_strand_id
1 'polypeptide(L)'
;MEYAKSLRCALRPQTLFASASPVLIVVSLLHQSHSVSFLQLDALALLACALLSQSIGNLSVVYPNFQRALQPRKEEVPDTKIVLNLLTLTQIRCWSYLFYGLQLTFLGVTHVTCDKSVKVTAGMALLVTLCLLYCQRGDKPLPMVGLREVLLAWAIGPVAMGSTAIYLVNEVPWAVVLYTYIVMLFAWAFLLLESARNAPFVRRIGHSEASLALRLGFQLTFQVFLLSIALFYGCLLVTGIAMGHLGNVLLLVSIAKLKNISEDFRLERLNYLPDQFAKLAAFLGFGLIVSILSSFT
;
A
#
# COMPACT_ATOMS: atom_id res chain seq x y z
N MET A 1 17.55 14.60 -20.09
CA MET A 1 16.34 13.74 -20.24
C MET A 1 16.45 12.41 -19.49
N GLU A 2 17.64 11.81 -19.34
CA GLU A 2 17.81 10.52 -18.64
C GLU A 2 17.50 10.58 -17.14
N TYR A 3 17.89 11.65 -16.44
CA TYR A 3 17.60 11.83 -15.01
C TYR A 3 16.10 11.81 -14.69
N ALA A 4 15.27 12.52 -15.48
CA ALA A 4 13.83 12.54 -15.30
C ALA A 4 13.20 11.15 -15.53
N LYS A 5 13.75 10.37 -16.46
CA LYS A 5 13.33 8.99 -16.72
C LYS A 5 13.71 8.07 -15.55
N SER A 6 14.93 8.21 -15.02
CA SER A 6 15.38 7.47 -13.85
C SER A 6 14.56 7.80 -12.61
N LEU A 7 14.23 9.07 -12.37
CA LEU A 7 13.36 9.49 -11.28
C LEU A 7 11.95 8.92 -11.44
N ARG A 8 11.37 8.98 -12.64
CA ARG A 8 10.04 8.39 -12.91
C ARG A 8 10.03 6.87 -12.69
N CYS A 9 11.09 6.18 -13.09
CA CYS A 9 11.26 4.75 -12.82
C CYS A 9 11.42 4.45 -11.32
N ALA A 10 12.14 5.30 -10.58
CA ALA A 10 12.32 5.18 -9.13
C ALA A 10 11.00 5.43 -8.36
N LEU A 11 10.22 6.43 -8.77
CA LEU A 11 8.96 6.80 -8.14
C LEU A 11 7.83 5.80 -8.39
N ARG A 12 7.95 4.94 -9.40
CA ARG A 12 6.95 3.90 -9.77
C ARG A 12 5.52 4.43 -9.68
N PRO A 13 5.11 5.36 -10.57
CA PRO A 13 3.81 6.03 -10.47
C PRO A 13 2.61 5.06 -10.47
N GLN A 14 2.79 3.85 -11.00
CA GLN A 14 1.79 2.78 -10.99
C GLN A 14 1.44 2.28 -9.58
N THR A 15 2.35 2.39 -8.60
CA THR A 15 2.10 1.95 -7.22
C THR A 15 1.46 3.04 -6.35
N LEU A 16 1.38 4.28 -6.84
CA LEU A 16 0.75 5.39 -6.12
C LEU A 16 -0.72 5.12 -5.78
N PHE A 17 -1.41 4.37 -6.64
CA PHE A 17 -2.79 3.95 -6.39
C PHE A 17 -2.95 3.19 -5.06
N ALA A 18 -1.95 2.40 -4.65
CA ALA A 18 -2.01 1.63 -3.41
C ALA A 18 -2.12 2.50 -2.15
N SER A 19 -1.58 3.73 -2.21
CA SER A 19 -1.70 4.73 -1.14
C SER A 19 -2.88 5.68 -1.31
N ALA A 20 -3.33 5.89 -2.55
CA ALA A 20 -4.49 6.72 -2.83
C ALA A 20 -5.80 6.02 -2.47
N SER A 21 -5.91 4.71 -2.72
CA SER A 21 -7.16 3.97 -2.53
C SER A 21 -7.67 3.97 -1.09
N PRO A 22 -6.86 3.79 -0.03
CA PRO A 22 -7.38 3.81 1.34
C PRO A 22 -7.92 5.19 1.71
N VAL A 23 -7.24 6.27 1.31
CA VAL A 23 -7.70 7.65 1.53
C VAL A 23 -9.01 7.91 0.80
N LEU A 24 -9.09 7.55 -0.49
CA LEU A 24 -10.30 7.75 -1.28
C LEU A 24 -11.49 6.95 -0.76
N ILE A 25 -11.28 5.71 -0.29
CA ILE A 25 -12.34 4.90 0.35
C ILE A 25 -12.85 5.62 1.62
N VAL A 26 -11.97 6.16 2.46
CA VAL A 26 -12.40 6.91 3.65
C VAL A 26 -13.18 8.16 3.25
N VAL A 27 -12.69 8.93 2.27
CA VAL A 27 -13.41 10.12 1.79
C VAL A 27 -14.78 9.73 1.23
N SER A 28 -14.92 8.62 0.50
CA SER A 28 -16.22 8.11 0.05
C SER A 28 -17.17 7.78 1.20
N LEU A 29 -16.68 7.12 2.26
CA LEU A 29 -17.49 6.77 3.43
C LEU A 29 -17.90 8.02 4.24
N LEU A 30 -17.00 9.00 4.34
CA LEU A 30 -17.26 10.27 5.01
C LEU A 30 -18.14 11.21 4.18
N HIS A 31 -18.13 11.07 2.85
CA HIS A 31 -19.04 11.79 1.97
C HIS A 31 -20.50 11.45 2.30
N GLN A 32 -20.79 10.17 2.54
CA GLN A 32 -22.13 9.71 2.90
C GLN A 32 -22.53 10.07 4.32
N SER A 33 -21.62 9.89 5.29
CA SER A 33 -21.95 10.08 6.71
C SER A 33 -21.87 11.53 7.19
N HIS A 34 -20.93 12.31 6.66
CA HIS A 34 -20.56 13.63 7.16
C HIS A 34 -20.51 14.72 6.07
N SER A 35 -21.00 14.44 4.86
CA SER A 35 -21.02 15.38 3.72
C SER A 35 -19.65 15.94 3.32
N VAL A 36 -18.57 15.23 3.64
CA VAL A 36 -17.20 15.58 3.24
C VAL A 36 -17.08 15.52 1.71
N SER A 37 -16.62 16.60 1.07
CA SER A 37 -16.42 16.61 -0.39
C SER A 37 -14.99 16.23 -0.76
N PHE A 38 -14.82 15.51 -1.87
CA PHE A 38 -13.51 15.16 -2.44
C PHE A 38 -12.66 16.36 -2.82
N LEU A 39 -13.30 17.52 -3.06
CA LEU A 39 -12.63 18.77 -3.43
C LEU A 39 -12.27 19.64 -2.23
N GLN A 40 -12.57 19.21 -1.00
CA GLN A 40 -12.14 19.93 0.18
C GLN A 40 -10.61 19.96 0.25
N LEU A 41 -10.09 21.10 0.67
CA LEU A 41 -8.66 21.38 0.67
C LEU A 41 -7.89 20.42 1.59
N ASP A 42 -8.50 20.02 2.71
CA ASP A 42 -7.95 19.03 3.64
C ASP A 42 -7.95 17.60 3.07
N ALA A 43 -9.02 17.18 2.38
CA ALA A 43 -9.06 15.89 1.69
C ALA A 43 -7.99 15.80 0.57
N LEU A 44 -7.83 16.87 -0.21
CA LEU A 44 -6.79 16.95 -1.25
C LEU A 44 -5.38 16.93 -0.65
N ALA A 45 -5.17 17.64 0.46
CA ALA A 45 -3.89 17.65 1.15
C ALA A 45 -3.53 16.28 1.74
N LEU A 46 -4.50 15.54 2.31
CA LEU A 46 -4.29 14.18 2.78
C LEU A 46 -3.95 13.22 1.63
N LEU A 47 -4.66 13.33 0.51
CA LEU A 47 -4.36 12.54 -0.68
C LEU A 47 -2.93 12.83 -1.18
N ALA A 48 -2.55 14.10 -1.25
CA ALA A 48 -1.18 14.49 -1.61
C ALA A 48 -0.16 13.92 -0.61
N CYS A 49 -0.45 13.97 0.70
CA CYS A 49 0.42 13.40 1.72
C CYS A 49 0.59 11.88 1.55
N ALA A 50 -0.48 11.15 1.26
CA ALA A 50 -0.42 9.70 1.03
C ALA A 50 0.43 9.35 -0.20
N LEU A 51 0.24 10.08 -1.31
CA LEU A 51 1.03 9.91 -2.55
C LEU A 51 2.52 10.20 -2.32
N LEU A 52 2.83 11.22 -1.53
CA LEU A 52 4.22 11.56 -1.16
C LEU A 52 4.84 10.50 -0.25
N SER A 53 4.11 9.97 0.73
CA SER A 53 4.57 8.88 1.59
C SER A 53 4.90 7.64 0.77
N GLN A 54 4.04 7.28 -0.19
CA GLN A 54 4.30 6.17 -1.10
C GLN A 54 5.51 6.43 -1.99
N SER A 55 5.72 7.67 -2.42
CA SER A 55 6.89 8.07 -3.20
C SER A 55 8.19 7.92 -2.40
N ILE A 56 8.20 8.31 -1.12
CA ILE A 56 9.31 8.09 -0.19
C ILE A 56 9.57 6.58 -0.02
N GLY A 57 8.51 5.78 0.17
CA GLY A 57 8.61 4.33 0.26
C GLY A 57 9.22 3.71 -1.01
N ASN A 58 8.75 4.12 -2.19
CA ASN A 58 9.28 3.64 -3.47
C ASN A 58 10.77 4.00 -3.64
N LEU A 59 11.18 5.20 -3.24
CA LEU A 59 12.57 5.64 -3.25
C LEU A 59 13.46 4.79 -2.34
N SER A 60 12.99 4.44 -1.13
CA SER A 60 13.74 3.60 -0.19
C SER A 60 14.05 2.20 -0.74
N VAL A 61 13.21 1.71 -1.65
CA VAL A 61 13.28 0.38 -2.26
C VAL A 61 14.18 0.36 -3.52
N VAL A 62 14.67 1.52 -3.99
CA VAL A 62 15.58 1.61 -5.15
C VAL A 62 16.93 0.94 -4.86
N TYR A 63 17.52 1.19 -3.69
CA TYR A 63 18.84 0.67 -3.34
C TYR A 63 18.87 -0.86 -3.16
N PRO A 64 17.92 -1.49 -2.43
CA PRO A 64 17.77 -2.95 -2.39
C PRO A 64 17.62 -3.59 -3.78
N ASN A 65 16.84 -2.96 -4.65
CA ASN A 65 16.62 -3.47 -6.01
C ASN A 65 17.86 -3.30 -6.90
N PHE A 66 18.68 -2.29 -6.65
CA PHE A 66 19.97 -2.16 -7.33
C PHE A 66 20.91 -3.31 -6.98
N GLN A 67 21.03 -3.65 -5.68
CA GLN A 67 21.79 -4.83 -5.25
C GLN A 67 21.26 -6.13 -5.88
N ARG A 68 19.93 -6.24 -6.05
CA ARG A 68 19.29 -7.36 -6.76
C ARG A 68 19.67 -7.42 -8.24
N ALA A 69 19.71 -6.28 -8.93
CA ALA A 69 20.01 -6.21 -10.36
C ALA A 69 21.47 -6.53 -10.70
N LEU A 70 22.39 -6.37 -9.75
CA LEU A 70 23.81 -6.69 -9.91
C LEU A 70 24.12 -8.18 -9.75
N GLN A 71 23.18 -9.01 -9.29
CA GLN A 71 23.42 -10.45 -9.16
C GLN A 71 23.29 -11.16 -10.52
N PRO A 72 24.19 -12.11 -10.85
CA PRO A 72 24.08 -12.90 -12.07
C PRO A 72 22.74 -13.64 -12.09
N ARG A 73 21.91 -13.34 -13.10
CA ARG A 73 20.66 -14.07 -13.35
C ARG A 73 21.02 -15.46 -13.88
N LYS A 74 20.39 -16.50 -13.36
CA LYS A 74 20.25 -17.75 -14.11
C LYS A 74 19.42 -17.41 -15.34
N GLU A 75 19.93 -17.77 -16.52
CA GLU A 75 19.39 -17.54 -17.86
C GLU A 75 17.88 -17.87 -17.93
N GLU A 76 17.15 -17.17 -18.83
CA GLU A 76 15.80 -17.49 -19.38
C GLU A 76 14.70 -16.39 -19.35
N VAL A 77 14.98 -15.12 -19.04
CA VAL A 77 13.99 -14.05 -19.31
C VAL A 77 14.61 -12.87 -20.05
N PRO A 78 14.27 -12.64 -21.33
CA PRO A 78 14.76 -11.49 -22.08
C PRO A 78 14.09 -10.21 -21.58
N ASP A 79 14.87 -9.13 -21.62
CA ASP A 79 14.45 -7.73 -21.53
C ASP A 79 13.69 -7.27 -20.27
N THR A 80 14.45 -7.13 -19.19
CA THR A 80 14.28 -5.96 -18.33
C THR A 80 15.58 -5.20 -18.38
N LYS A 81 15.61 -4.09 -19.14
CA LYS A 81 16.77 -3.18 -19.20
C LYS A 81 17.24 -2.92 -17.77
N ILE A 82 18.41 -3.46 -17.43
CA ILE A 82 19.13 -3.12 -16.21
C ILE A 82 19.53 -1.66 -16.43
N VAL A 83 18.71 -0.72 -15.94
CA VAL A 83 19.08 0.68 -15.94
C VAL A 83 20.10 0.85 -14.81
N LEU A 84 21.35 0.49 -15.12
CA LEU A 84 22.51 1.00 -14.41
C LEU A 84 22.38 2.53 -14.43
N ASN A 85 22.55 3.18 -13.28
CA ASN A 85 22.47 4.65 -13.08
C ASN A 85 21.07 5.22 -12.78
N LEU A 86 20.34 4.67 -11.77
CA LEU A 86 19.03 5.26 -11.40
C LEU A 86 19.16 6.52 -10.55
N LEU A 87 19.70 6.47 -9.34
CA LEU A 87 19.91 7.66 -8.49
C LEU A 87 21.03 7.37 -7.47
N THR A 88 21.83 8.37 -7.11
CA THR A 88 22.80 8.24 -6.01
C THR A 88 22.07 8.24 -4.66
N LEU A 89 22.72 7.70 -3.61
CA LEU A 89 22.16 7.71 -2.25
C LEU A 89 21.87 9.14 -1.75
N THR A 90 22.71 10.10 -2.15
CA THR A 90 22.51 11.52 -1.84
C THR A 90 21.25 12.09 -2.51
N GLN A 91 21.00 11.74 -3.78
CA GLN A 91 19.80 12.15 -4.50
C GLN A 91 18.54 11.52 -3.88
N ILE A 92 18.57 10.23 -3.53
CA ILE A 92 17.45 9.55 -2.85
C ILE A 92 17.11 10.24 -1.52
N ARG A 93 18.12 10.57 -0.71
CA ARG A 93 17.93 11.30 0.55
C ARG A 93 17.36 12.70 0.31
N CYS A 94 17.91 13.43 -0.65
CA CYS A 94 17.44 14.77 -1.00
C CYS A 94 15.95 14.77 -1.41
N TRP A 95 15.55 13.86 -2.30
CA TRP A 95 14.14 13.71 -2.69
C TRP A 95 13.25 13.26 -1.53
N SER A 96 13.74 12.38 -0.66
CA SER A 96 12.98 11.94 0.52
C SER A 96 12.71 13.11 1.48
N TYR A 97 13.71 13.96 1.73
CA TYR A 97 13.55 15.17 2.54
C TYR A 97 12.68 16.24 1.86
N LEU A 98 12.76 16.37 0.54
CA LEU A 98 11.90 17.26 -0.24
C LEU A 98 10.44 16.85 -0.11
N PHE A 99 10.12 15.57 -0.32
CA PHE A 99 8.76 15.06 -0.18
C PHE A 99 8.25 15.19 1.26
N TYR A 100 9.10 14.92 2.25
CA TYR A 100 8.77 15.13 3.66
C TYR A 100 8.46 16.60 3.96
N GLY A 101 9.30 17.53 3.50
CA GLY A 101 9.05 18.97 3.62
C GLY A 101 7.74 19.37 2.97
N LEU A 102 7.44 18.83 1.78
CA LEU A 102 6.19 19.10 1.08
C LEU A 102 4.96 18.60 1.87
N GLN A 103 5.04 17.41 2.49
CA GLN A 103 3.98 16.90 3.36
C GLN A 103 3.72 17.83 4.55
N LEU A 104 4.79 18.28 5.23
CA LEU A 104 4.65 19.23 6.34
C LEU A 104 4.06 20.57 5.89
N THR A 105 4.42 21.06 4.69
CA THR A 105 3.82 22.29 4.17
C THR A 105 2.33 22.13 3.89
N PHE A 106 1.88 21.00 3.32
CA PHE A 106 0.46 20.74 3.12
C PHE A 106 -0.29 20.65 4.46
N LEU A 107 0.25 19.95 5.45
CA LEU A 107 -0.33 19.88 6.79
C LEU A 107 -0.37 21.25 7.47
N GLY A 108 0.67 22.08 7.32
CA GLY A 108 0.71 23.43 7.87
C GLY A 108 -0.29 24.38 7.20
N VAL A 109 -0.38 24.35 5.86
CA VAL A 109 -1.35 25.17 5.11
C VAL A 109 -2.77 24.80 5.49
N THR A 110 -3.08 23.50 5.56
CA THR A 110 -4.42 23.04 5.94
C THR A 110 -4.75 23.31 7.40
N HIS A 111 -3.76 23.29 8.30
CA HIS A 111 -3.94 23.71 9.69
C HIS A 111 -4.39 25.16 9.80
N VAL A 112 -3.73 26.07 9.07
CA VAL A 112 -4.06 27.51 9.09
C VAL A 112 -5.36 27.82 8.35
N THR A 113 -5.59 27.19 7.20
CA THR A 113 -6.74 27.50 6.33
C THR A 113 -8.05 26.83 6.77
N CYS A 114 -7.98 25.65 7.37
CA CYS A 114 -9.14 24.88 7.81
C CYS A 114 -9.31 24.87 9.35
N ASP A 115 -8.55 25.72 10.07
CA ASP A 115 -8.57 25.87 11.53
C ASP A 115 -8.55 24.52 12.28
N LYS A 116 -7.65 23.62 11.86
CA LYS A 116 -7.58 22.25 12.42
C LYS A 116 -6.97 22.29 13.82
N SER A 117 -7.43 21.39 14.69
CA SER A 117 -6.84 21.27 16.03
C SER A 117 -5.34 20.95 15.97
N VAL A 118 -4.55 21.66 16.78
CA VAL A 118 -3.10 21.44 16.92
C VAL A 118 -2.79 19.97 17.23
N LYS A 119 -3.60 19.30 18.06
CA LYS A 119 -3.41 17.89 18.43
C LYS A 119 -3.44 16.96 17.21
N VAL A 120 -4.36 17.23 16.28
CA VAL A 120 -4.62 16.41 15.11
C VAL A 120 -3.54 16.63 14.06
N THR A 121 -3.19 17.88 13.79
CA THR A 121 -2.09 18.23 12.88
C THR A 121 -0.74 17.70 13.41
N ALA A 122 -0.47 17.82 14.71
CA ALA A 122 0.74 17.30 15.33
C ALA A 122 0.80 15.75 15.24
N GLY A 123 -0.33 15.07 15.45
CA GLY A 123 -0.43 13.61 15.27
C GLY A 123 -0.10 13.18 13.85
N MET A 124 -0.66 13.86 12.84
CA MET A 124 -0.35 13.58 11.43
C MET A 124 1.11 13.86 11.08
N ALA A 125 1.66 14.99 11.56
CA ALA A 125 3.07 15.31 11.36
C ALA A 125 3.97 14.20 11.94
N LEU A 126 3.66 13.72 13.15
CA LEU A 126 4.38 12.62 13.79
C LEU A 126 4.29 11.32 12.98
N LEU A 127 3.12 10.96 12.45
CA LEU A 127 2.97 9.79 11.57
C LEU A 127 3.82 9.90 10.30
N VAL A 128 3.85 11.09 9.68
CA VAL A 128 4.68 11.36 8.51
C VAL A 128 6.17 11.27 8.86
N THR A 129 6.60 11.79 10.01
CA THR A 129 7.99 11.66 10.49
C THR A 129 8.36 10.19 10.74
N LEU A 130 7.48 9.42 11.38
CA LEU A 130 7.71 7.99 11.61
C LEU A 130 7.81 7.22 10.29
N CYS A 131 6.99 7.56 9.29
CA CYS A 131 7.06 6.97 7.96
C CYS A 131 8.43 7.23 7.31
N LEU A 132 8.94 8.47 7.37
CA LEU A 132 10.27 8.82 6.87
C LEU A 132 11.37 8.03 7.60
N LEU A 133 11.34 8.00 8.93
CA LEU A 133 12.34 7.28 9.73
C LEU A 133 12.35 5.78 9.43
N TYR A 134 11.17 5.19 9.25
CA TYR A 134 11.03 3.79 8.84
C TYR A 134 11.63 3.56 7.45
N CYS A 135 11.32 4.41 6.47
CA CYS A 135 11.88 4.31 5.12
C CYS A 135 13.40 4.51 5.09
N GLN A 136 13.94 5.38 5.94
CA GLN A 136 15.38 5.62 6.06
C GLN A 136 16.14 4.46 6.72
N ARG A 137 15.46 3.69 7.59
CA ARG A 137 16.04 2.49 8.21
C ARG A 137 16.46 1.45 7.17
N GLY A 138 15.84 1.47 5.99
CA GLY A 138 16.17 0.62 4.85
C GLY A 138 15.91 -0.86 5.14
N ASP A 139 16.80 -1.73 4.65
CA ASP A 139 16.66 -3.20 4.74
C ASP A 139 17.14 -3.81 6.07
N LYS A 140 17.38 -3.00 7.11
CA LYS A 140 17.75 -3.57 8.41
C LYS A 140 16.61 -4.47 8.92
N PRO A 141 16.83 -5.77 9.13
CA PRO A 141 15.78 -6.68 9.55
C PRO A 141 15.23 -6.22 10.91
N LEU A 142 13.91 -6.31 11.04
CA LEU A 142 13.27 -6.14 12.34
C LEU A 142 13.54 -7.37 13.21
N PRO A 143 13.56 -7.23 14.54
CA PRO A 143 13.96 -8.31 15.46
C PRO A 143 13.04 -9.54 15.41
N MET A 144 11.85 -9.41 14.82
CA MET A 144 10.88 -10.49 14.69
C MET A 144 10.56 -10.76 13.22
N VAL A 145 10.55 -12.05 12.85
CA VAL A 145 10.17 -12.53 11.51
C VAL A 145 8.72 -12.16 11.22
N GLY A 146 8.44 -11.63 10.03
CA GLY A 146 7.08 -11.24 9.61
C GLY A 146 6.57 -9.92 10.17
N LEU A 147 7.26 -9.34 11.17
CA LEU A 147 6.84 -8.08 11.78
C LEU A 147 6.81 -6.94 10.77
N ARG A 148 7.73 -6.95 9.78
CA ARG A 148 7.76 -5.98 8.69
C ARG A 148 6.46 -6.01 7.89
N GLU A 149 6.05 -7.19 7.45
CA GLU A 149 4.81 -7.37 6.71
C GLU A 149 3.61 -6.93 7.57
N VAL A 150 3.62 -7.21 8.89
CA VAL A 150 2.46 -6.93 9.76
C VAL A 150 2.33 -5.43 9.93
N LEU A 151 3.45 -4.77 10.21
CA LEU A 151 3.51 -3.32 10.35
C LEU A 151 3.10 -2.61 9.07
N LEU A 152 3.52 -3.11 7.91
CA LEU A 152 3.12 -2.54 6.61
C LEU A 152 1.62 -2.73 6.35
N ALA A 153 1.05 -3.91 6.63
CA ALA A 153 -0.39 -4.13 6.49
C ALA A 153 -1.21 -3.23 7.44
N TRP A 154 -0.76 -3.08 8.68
CA TRP A 154 -1.35 -2.16 9.66
C TRP A 154 -1.23 -0.69 9.24
N ALA A 155 -0.08 -0.31 8.67
CA ALA A 155 0.15 1.04 8.17
C ALA A 155 -0.80 1.38 7.01
N ILE A 156 -1.01 0.45 6.07
CA ILE A 156 -1.85 0.64 4.88
C ILE A 156 -3.36 0.65 5.24
N GLY A 157 -3.80 -0.18 6.18
CA GLY A 157 -5.19 -0.25 6.61
C GLY A 157 -5.49 0.70 7.78
N PRO A 158 -5.49 0.21 9.04
CA PRO A 158 -5.87 0.97 10.24
C PRO A 158 -5.22 2.34 10.37
N VAL A 159 -3.90 2.43 10.20
CA VAL A 159 -3.20 3.71 10.43
C VAL A 159 -3.56 4.72 9.35
N ALA A 160 -3.43 4.38 8.06
CA ALA A 160 -3.73 5.31 6.98
C ALA A 160 -5.21 5.73 6.99
N MET A 161 -6.14 4.77 7.09
CA MET A 161 -7.57 5.08 7.03
C MET A 161 -8.09 5.73 8.31
N GLY A 162 -7.68 5.25 9.49
CA GLY A 162 -8.08 5.82 10.76
C GLY A 162 -7.54 7.23 10.97
N SER A 163 -6.27 7.47 10.63
CA SER A 163 -5.70 8.82 10.68
C SER A 163 -6.36 9.79 9.70
N THR A 164 -6.74 9.32 8.51
CA THR A 164 -7.53 10.09 7.55
C THR A 164 -8.89 10.50 8.13
N ALA A 165 -9.61 9.57 8.77
CA ALA A 165 -10.91 9.87 9.37
C ALA A 165 -10.82 10.86 10.54
N ILE A 166 -9.87 10.64 11.44
CA ILE A 166 -9.60 11.55 12.57
C ILE A 166 -9.22 12.94 12.05
N TYR A 167 -8.42 13.05 10.98
CA TYR A 167 -8.04 14.36 10.44
C TYR A 167 -9.20 15.14 9.82
N LEU A 168 -10.10 14.44 9.13
CA LEU A 168 -11.22 15.07 8.43
C LEU A 168 -12.35 15.46 9.39
N VAL A 169 -12.75 14.55 10.28
CA VAL A 169 -13.98 14.68 11.08
C VAL A 169 -13.74 14.59 12.60
N ASN A 170 -12.52 14.33 13.06
CA ASN A 170 -12.17 14.10 14.48
C ASN A 170 -12.83 12.88 15.14
N GLU A 171 -13.35 11.96 14.33
CA GLU A 171 -13.93 10.71 14.78
C GLU A 171 -13.64 9.58 13.79
N VAL A 172 -13.87 8.34 14.22
CA VAL A 172 -13.74 7.15 13.37
C VAL A 172 -15.08 6.45 13.29
N PRO A 173 -15.88 6.69 12.24
CA PRO A 173 -17.15 6.01 12.05
C PRO A 173 -16.97 4.49 11.96
N TRP A 174 -17.95 3.73 12.44
CA TRP A 174 -17.91 2.25 12.42
C TRP A 174 -17.69 1.67 11.02
N ALA A 175 -18.24 2.31 9.99
CA ALA A 175 -17.99 1.91 8.60
C ALA A 175 -16.50 2.01 8.26
N VAL A 176 -15.82 3.09 8.66
CA VAL A 176 -14.36 3.23 8.44
C VAL A 176 -13.61 2.11 9.17
N VAL A 177 -13.96 1.82 10.42
CA VAL A 177 -13.34 0.72 11.20
C VAL A 177 -13.38 -0.60 10.43
N LEU A 178 -14.57 -1.01 9.94
CA LEU A 178 -14.73 -2.25 9.18
C LEU A 178 -13.86 -2.26 7.91
N TYR A 179 -13.91 -1.19 7.12
CA TYR A 179 -13.14 -1.09 5.89
C TYR A 179 -11.61 -1.06 6.13
N THR A 180 -11.15 -0.54 7.27
CA THR A 180 -9.71 -0.56 7.61
C THR A 180 -9.18 -1.99 7.72
N TYR A 181 -9.94 -2.90 8.34
CA TYR A 181 -9.56 -4.30 8.47
C TYR A 181 -9.67 -5.05 7.15
N ILE A 182 -10.66 -4.73 6.31
CA ILE A 182 -10.78 -5.27 4.96
C ILE A 182 -9.53 -4.91 4.13
N VAL A 183 -9.13 -3.64 4.11
CA VAL A 183 -7.94 -3.18 3.39
C VAL A 183 -6.67 -3.81 3.97
N MET A 184 -6.57 -3.96 5.30
CA MET A 184 -5.46 -4.63 5.97
C MET A 184 -5.32 -6.10 5.55
N LEU A 185 -6.42 -6.87 5.51
CA LEU A 185 -6.42 -8.27 5.09
C LEU A 185 -5.93 -8.43 3.64
N PHE A 186 -6.37 -7.53 2.76
CA PHE A 186 -5.91 -7.51 1.37
C PHE A 186 -4.41 -7.16 1.26
N ALA A 187 -3.97 -6.13 1.98
CA ALA A 187 -2.57 -5.72 2.01
C ALA A 187 -1.67 -6.84 2.57
N TRP A 188 -2.12 -7.53 3.61
CA TRP A 188 -1.44 -8.67 4.19
C TRP A 188 -1.28 -9.82 3.19
N ALA A 189 -2.34 -10.16 2.44
CA ALA A 189 -2.26 -11.15 1.37
C ALA A 189 -1.26 -10.76 0.27
N PHE A 190 -1.24 -9.50 -0.15
CA PHE A 190 -0.27 -9.00 -1.12
C PHE A 190 1.17 -9.11 -0.60
N LEU A 191 1.41 -8.75 0.66
CA LEU A 191 2.74 -8.83 1.28
C LEU A 191 3.24 -10.26 1.43
N LEU A 192 2.35 -11.22 1.73
CA LEU A 192 2.68 -12.65 1.74
C LEU A 192 3.10 -13.14 0.36
N LEU A 193 2.36 -12.75 -0.68
CA LEU A 193 2.68 -13.05 -2.06
C LEU A 193 4.04 -12.46 -2.47
N GLU A 194 4.30 -11.20 -2.11
CA GLU A 194 5.57 -10.56 -2.38
C GLU A 194 6.73 -11.23 -1.61
N SER A 195 6.49 -11.64 -0.36
CA SER A 195 7.45 -12.39 0.45
C SER A 195 7.79 -13.74 -0.21
N ALA A 196 6.78 -14.46 -0.72
CA ALA A 196 6.97 -15.72 -1.44
C ALA A 196 7.78 -15.54 -2.73
N ARG A 197 7.47 -14.51 -3.55
CA ARG A 197 8.26 -14.19 -4.75
C ARG A 197 9.73 -13.87 -4.39
N ASN A 198 9.94 -13.15 -3.29
CA ASN A 198 11.26 -12.68 -2.90
C ASN A 198 12.09 -13.74 -2.15
N ALA A 199 11.47 -14.82 -1.65
CA ALA A 199 12.13 -15.91 -0.93
C ALA A 199 13.39 -16.47 -1.61
N PRO A 200 13.39 -16.88 -2.90
CA PRO A 200 14.60 -17.42 -3.55
C PRO A 200 15.73 -16.39 -3.67
N PHE A 201 15.42 -15.10 -3.67
CA PHE A 201 16.43 -14.04 -3.67
C PHE A 201 17.00 -13.79 -2.27
N VAL A 202 16.13 -13.68 -1.27
CA VAL A 202 16.52 -13.44 0.13
C VAL A 202 17.39 -14.59 0.66
N ARG A 203 17.10 -15.84 0.24
CA ARG A 203 17.92 -17.01 0.55
C ARG A 203 19.34 -16.90 -0.01
N ARG A 204 19.51 -16.34 -1.22
CA ARG A 204 20.83 -16.19 -1.87
C ARG A 204 21.71 -15.13 -1.22
N ILE A 205 21.12 -14.09 -0.64
CA ILE A 205 21.86 -13.03 0.08
C ILE A 205 22.20 -13.44 1.51
N GLY A 206 21.66 -14.56 2.01
CA GLY A 206 21.89 -15.01 3.38
C GLY A 206 21.07 -14.25 4.43
N HIS A 207 20.09 -13.45 4.02
CA HIS A 207 19.18 -12.72 4.90
C HIS A 207 17.85 -13.44 5.10
N SER A 208 17.88 -14.76 5.31
CA SER A 208 16.68 -15.61 5.46
C SER A 208 15.70 -15.14 6.54
N GLU A 209 16.15 -14.34 7.50
CA GLU A 209 15.34 -13.77 8.58
C GLU A 209 14.39 -12.66 8.09
N ALA A 210 14.69 -12.05 6.96
CA ALA A 210 13.94 -10.92 6.41
C ALA A 210 12.72 -11.33 5.57
N SER A 211 12.54 -12.62 5.27
CA SER A 211 11.39 -13.11 4.50
C SER A 211 10.56 -14.07 5.33
N LEU A 212 9.31 -13.68 5.58
CA LEU A 212 8.31 -14.53 6.23
C LEU A 212 8.13 -15.86 5.50
N ALA A 213 8.13 -15.84 4.16
CA ALA A 213 7.93 -17.04 3.36
C ALA A 213 9.05 -18.08 3.49
N LEU A 214 10.31 -17.64 3.69
CA LEU A 214 11.43 -18.56 3.94
C LEU A 214 11.35 -19.24 5.31
N ARG A 215 10.82 -18.54 6.31
CA ARG A 215 10.74 -19.03 7.68
C ARG A 215 9.51 -19.91 7.92
N LEU A 216 8.35 -19.52 7.36
CA LEU A 216 7.13 -20.33 7.41
C LEU A 216 7.16 -21.51 6.44
N GLY A 217 7.93 -21.41 5.35
CA GLY A 217 7.85 -22.34 4.25
C GLY A 217 6.72 -22.01 3.28
N PHE A 218 6.86 -22.49 2.06
CA PHE A 218 5.99 -22.11 0.95
C PHE A 218 4.52 -22.53 1.17
N GLN A 219 4.30 -23.77 1.63
CA GLN A 219 2.95 -24.32 1.84
C GLN A 219 2.16 -23.54 2.89
N LEU A 220 2.77 -23.22 4.04
CA LEU A 220 2.11 -22.42 5.08
C LEU A 220 1.87 -20.99 4.58
N THR A 221 2.81 -20.40 3.85
CA THR A 221 2.63 -19.06 3.24
C THR A 221 1.43 -19.04 2.28
N PHE A 222 1.28 -20.06 1.45
CA PHE A 222 0.12 -20.21 0.56
C PHE A 222 -1.20 -20.38 1.32
N GLN A 223 -1.21 -21.18 2.40
CA GLN A 223 -2.40 -21.34 3.24
C GLN A 223 -2.81 -20.04 3.94
N VAL A 224 -1.85 -19.29 4.50
CA VAL A 224 -2.13 -17.98 5.12
C VAL A 224 -2.59 -16.97 4.08
N PHE A 225 -2.01 -16.99 2.87
CA PHE A 225 -2.47 -16.17 1.75
C PHE A 225 -3.94 -16.47 1.40
N LEU A 226 -4.29 -17.76 1.23
CA LEU A 226 -5.65 -18.20 0.95
C LEU A 226 -6.63 -17.79 2.05
N LEU A 227 -6.27 -17.99 3.32
CA LEU A 227 -7.09 -17.61 4.45
C LEU A 227 -7.33 -16.10 4.49
N SER A 228 -6.28 -15.30 4.27
CA SER A 228 -6.36 -13.84 4.27
C SER A 228 -7.29 -13.32 3.17
N ILE A 229 -7.20 -13.92 1.98
CA ILE A 229 -8.07 -13.61 0.86
C ILE A 229 -9.51 -14.06 1.12
N ALA A 230 -9.72 -15.25 1.66
CA ALA A 230 -11.05 -15.76 1.99
C ALA A 230 -11.74 -14.86 3.03
N LEU A 231 -11.00 -14.44 4.06
CA LEU A 231 -11.48 -13.47 5.06
C LEU A 231 -11.76 -12.11 4.43
N PHE A 232 -10.89 -11.62 3.53
CA PHE A 232 -11.13 -10.37 2.80
C PHE A 232 -12.45 -10.43 2.00
N TYR A 233 -12.65 -11.46 1.18
CA TYR A 233 -13.88 -11.63 0.39
C TYR A 233 -15.11 -11.83 1.28
N GLY A 234 -14.98 -12.62 2.35
CA GLY A 234 -16.05 -12.86 3.32
C GLY A 234 -16.48 -11.59 4.04
N CYS A 235 -15.52 -10.82 4.57
CA CYS A 235 -15.80 -9.54 5.21
C CYS A 235 -16.40 -8.53 4.23
N LEU A 236 -15.92 -8.48 2.98
CA LEU A 236 -16.45 -7.58 1.96
C LEU A 236 -17.88 -7.95 1.59
N LEU A 237 -18.20 -9.25 1.46
CA LEU A 237 -19.56 -9.74 1.21
C LEU A 237 -20.51 -9.36 2.35
N VAL A 238 -20.13 -9.68 3.60
CA VAL A 238 -20.94 -9.37 4.78
C VAL A 238 -21.17 -7.87 4.92
N THR A 239 -20.11 -7.06 4.74
CA THR A 239 -20.21 -5.60 4.80
C THR A 239 -21.04 -5.04 3.65
N GLY A 240 -20.90 -5.60 2.44
CA GLY A 240 -21.69 -5.22 1.27
C GLY A 240 -23.18 -5.47 1.48
N ILE A 241 -23.54 -6.62 2.06
CA ILE A 241 -24.93 -6.94 2.42
C ILE A 241 -25.43 -6.00 3.54
N ALA A 242 -24.65 -5.83 4.60
CA ALA A 242 -25.06 -5.04 5.77
C ALA A 242 -25.25 -3.54 5.45
N MET A 243 -24.43 -2.98 4.57
CA MET A 243 -24.46 -1.55 4.20
C MET A 243 -25.21 -1.27 2.89
N GLY A 244 -25.77 -2.29 2.23
CA GLY A 244 -26.52 -2.13 0.98
C GLY A 244 -25.65 -1.77 -0.24
N HIS A 245 -24.33 -1.93 -0.15
CA HIS A 245 -23.42 -1.59 -1.23
C HIS A 245 -23.44 -2.64 -2.36
N LEU A 246 -23.35 -2.18 -3.61
CA LEU A 246 -23.22 -3.00 -4.83
C LEU A 246 -21.94 -3.85 -4.91
N GLY A 247 -21.13 -3.90 -3.86
CA GLY A 247 -19.88 -4.65 -3.77
C GLY A 247 -20.00 -6.13 -4.13
N ASN A 248 -21.19 -6.72 -3.97
CA ASN A 248 -21.46 -8.12 -4.32
C ASN A 248 -21.27 -8.44 -5.81
N VAL A 249 -21.56 -7.50 -6.72
CA VAL A 249 -21.31 -7.68 -8.16
C VAL A 249 -19.81 -7.63 -8.45
N LEU A 250 -19.09 -6.76 -7.74
CA LEU A 250 -17.63 -6.62 -7.85
C LEU A 250 -16.90 -7.90 -7.39
N LEU A 251 -17.40 -8.53 -6.33
CA LEU A 251 -16.89 -9.82 -5.84
C LEU A 251 -17.05 -10.92 -6.89
N LEU A 252 -18.22 -10.99 -7.54
CA LEU A 252 -18.52 -11.99 -8.57
C LEU A 252 -17.59 -11.88 -9.79
N VAL A 253 -17.31 -10.65 -10.24
CA VAL A 253 -16.41 -10.41 -11.38
C VAL A 253 -14.95 -10.68 -11.03
N SER A 254 -14.54 -10.44 -9.78
CA SER A 254 -13.15 -10.56 -9.35
C SER A 254 -12.75 -12.00 -8.96
N ILE A 255 -13.71 -12.86 -8.57
CA ILE A 255 -13.43 -14.21 -8.08
C ILE A 255 -12.75 -15.10 -9.13
N ALA A 256 -13.10 -14.94 -10.42
CA ALA A 256 -12.49 -15.68 -11.51
C ALA A 256 -11.00 -15.34 -11.66
N LYS A 257 -10.65 -14.04 -11.55
CA LYS A 257 -9.25 -13.59 -11.56
C LYS A 257 -8.49 -14.08 -10.33
N LEU A 258 -9.14 -14.07 -9.17
CA LEU A 258 -8.54 -14.56 -7.93
C LEU A 258 -8.24 -16.06 -8.00
N LYS A 259 -9.14 -16.87 -8.57
CA LYS A 259 -8.91 -18.30 -8.78
C LYS A 259 -7.64 -18.54 -9.59
N ASN A 260 -7.48 -17.84 -10.71
CA ASN A 260 -6.28 -17.96 -11.55
C ASN A 260 -5.01 -17.55 -10.78
N ILE A 261 -5.06 -16.45 -10.04
CA ILE A 261 -3.97 -15.98 -9.15
C ILE A 261 -3.61 -17.05 -8.11
N SER A 262 -4.60 -17.67 -7.48
CA SER A 262 -4.38 -18.72 -6.49
C SER A 262 -3.80 -20.00 -7.11
N GLU A 263 -4.21 -20.37 -8.31
CA GLU A 263 -3.66 -21.52 -9.03
C GLU A 263 -2.21 -21.26 -9.44
N ASP A 264 -1.91 -20.07 -9.96
CA ASP A 264 -0.54 -19.65 -10.30
C ASP A 264 0.35 -19.58 -9.05
N PHE A 265 -0.20 -19.17 -7.90
CA PHE A 265 0.52 -19.21 -6.63
C PHE A 265 0.84 -20.66 -6.29
N ARG A 266 -0.15 -21.55 -6.30
CA ARG A 266 0.03 -22.98 -5.98
C ARG A 266 1.06 -23.65 -6.88
N LEU A 267 1.13 -23.26 -8.15
CA LEU A 267 2.09 -23.77 -9.14
C LEU A 267 3.46 -23.06 -9.11
N GLU A 268 3.72 -22.22 -8.11
CA GLU A 268 4.97 -21.46 -7.93
C GLU A 268 5.31 -20.51 -9.10
N ARG A 269 4.31 -20.10 -9.89
CA ARG A 269 4.46 -19.15 -11.02
C ARG A 269 4.44 -17.69 -10.53
N LEU A 270 5.35 -17.35 -9.62
CA LEU A 270 5.30 -16.12 -8.83
C LEU A 270 5.77 -14.84 -9.55
N ASN A 271 6.40 -14.94 -10.71
CA ASN A 271 7.08 -13.80 -11.35
C ASN A 271 6.13 -12.66 -11.74
N TYR A 272 4.96 -12.98 -12.29
CA TYR A 272 3.98 -12.00 -12.78
C TYR A 272 2.83 -11.74 -11.80
N LEU A 273 2.82 -12.49 -10.69
CA LEU A 273 1.68 -12.60 -9.79
C LEU A 273 1.44 -11.30 -9.00
N PRO A 274 2.47 -10.60 -8.45
CA PRO A 274 2.25 -9.32 -7.78
C PRO A 274 1.66 -8.25 -8.70
N ASP A 275 2.03 -8.24 -9.98
CA ASP A 275 1.49 -7.26 -10.93
C ASP A 275 0.02 -7.55 -11.25
N GLN A 276 -0.35 -8.82 -11.40
CA GLN A 276 -1.76 -9.22 -11.55
C GLN A 276 -2.57 -8.89 -10.30
N PHE A 277 -2.02 -9.14 -9.12
CA PHE A 277 -2.68 -8.86 -7.86
C PHE A 277 -2.82 -7.36 -7.59
N ALA A 278 -1.83 -6.54 -7.98
CA ALA A 278 -1.92 -5.09 -7.91
C ALA A 278 -2.98 -4.52 -8.86
N LYS A 279 -3.12 -5.08 -10.07
CA LYS A 279 -4.23 -4.73 -10.98
C LYS A 279 -5.59 -5.11 -10.40
N LEU A 280 -5.67 -6.26 -9.72
CA LEU A 280 -6.87 -6.67 -9.00
C LEU A 280 -7.19 -5.69 -7.87
N ALA A 281 -6.18 -5.28 -7.09
CA ALA A 281 -6.31 -4.26 -6.06
C ALA A 281 -6.84 -2.94 -6.62
N ALA A 282 -6.33 -2.51 -7.77
CA ALA A 282 -6.78 -1.30 -8.46
C ALA A 282 -8.25 -1.39 -8.86
N PHE A 283 -8.63 -2.50 -9.48
CA PHE A 283 -10.00 -2.77 -9.88
C PHE A 283 -10.96 -2.83 -8.66
N LEU A 284 -10.57 -3.56 -7.61
CA LEU A 284 -11.35 -3.70 -6.39
C LEU A 284 -11.48 -2.36 -5.65
N GLY A 285 -10.39 -1.61 -5.50
CA GLY A 285 -10.38 -0.31 -4.84
C GLY A 285 -11.27 0.71 -5.57
N PHE A 286 -11.13 0.81 -6.90
CA PHE A 286 -11.99 1.67 -7.70
C PHE A 286 -13.47 1.25 -7.62
N GLY A 287 -13.73 -0.05 -7.76
CA GLY A 287 -15.10 -0.56 -7.69
C GLY A 287 -15.74 -0.38 -6.31
N LEU A 288 -14.97 -0.47 -5.23
CA LEU A 288 -15.44 -0.16 -3.88
C LEU A 288 -15.78 1.33 -3.73
N ILE A 289 -14.92 2.22 -4.20
CA ILE A 289 -15.16 3.68 -4.18
C ILE A 289 -16.46 4.02 -4.91
N VAL A 290 -16.63 3.50 -6.13
CA VAL A 290 -17.85 3.71 -6.93
C VAL A 290 -19.06 3.08 -6.25
N SER A 291 -18.93 1.85 -5.74
CA SER A 291 -20.02 1.14 -5.07
C SER A 291 -20.50 1.84 -3.80
N ILE A 292 -19.58 2.43 -3.02
CA ILE A 292 -19.93 3.22 -1.83
C ILE A 292 -20.68 4.46 -2.30
N LEU A 293 -20.13 5.22 -3.24
CA LEU A 293 -20.77 6.45 -3.74
C LEU A 293 -22.12 6.21 -4.41
N SER A 294 -22.33 5.06 -5.05
CA SER A 294 -23.60 4.69 -5.69
C SER A 294 -24.65 4.13 -4.73
N SER A 295 -24.26 3.81 -3.50
CA SER A 295 -25.14 3.18 -2.52
C SER A 295 -26.05 4.22 -1.86
N PHE A 296 -27.16 4.53 -2.55
CA PHE A 296 -28.35 5.31 -2.16
C PHE A 296 -28.07 6.72 -1.57
N THR A 297 -28.36 7.86 -2.21
CA THR A 297 -29.70 8.40 -2.61
C THR A 297 -30.89 7.47 -2.47
#